data_AF-A0AAN9IUV7-F1
#
_entry.id   AF-A0AAN9IUV7-F1
#
_cell.length_a   1.000
_cell.length_b   1.000
_cell.length_c   1.000
_cell.angle_alpha   90.00
_cell.angle_beta   90.00
_cell.angle_gamma   90.00
#
_symmetry.space_group_name_H-M   'P 1'
#
loop_
_entity.id
_entity.type
_entity.pdbx_description
1 polymer ?
#
loop_
_entity_poly.entity_id
_entity_poly.type
_entity_poly.pdbx_seq_one_letter_code
_entity_poly.pdbx_strand_id
1 'polypeptide(L)'
;MTNFRCPTGFKCGINYQPPTVVPAGDLAKVQRAVCMISNNTAVAEVFSRIDYKFDLMYAKRAFVHWYVGEGMEEGEFSEAREDLAALRRTTKRLQQKVKKKKLMMVYAEVLSDTIASSS
;
A
#
# COMPACT_ATOMS: atom_id res chain seq x y z
N MET A 1 13.26 24.07 -6.86
CA MET A 1 11.92 23.51 -7.17
C MET A 1 11.97 21.99 -7.10
N THR A 2 11.37 21.36 -6.09
CA THR A 2 11.33 19.90 -5.96
C THR A 2 10.14 19.33 -6.74
N ASN A 3 10.41 18.63 -7.84
CA ASN A 3 9.38 18.00 -8.67
C ASN A 3 8.43 17.12 -7.83
N PHE A 4 7.14 17.45 -7.87
CA PHE A 4 6.06 16.72 -7.20
C PHE A 4 5.82 15.39 -7.94
N ARG A 5 6.29 14.26 -7.41
CA ARG A 5 6.12 12.94 -8.06
C ARG A 5 4.72 12.32 -7.93
N CYS A 6 3.77 12.97 -7.27
CA CYS A 6 2.38 12.49 -7.23
C CYS A 6 1.40 13.66 -7.45
N PRO A 7 0.58 13.65 -8.52
CA PRO A 7 -0.53 14.57 -8.64
C PRO A 7 -1.57 14.27 -7.53
N THR A 8 -2.18 15.31 -6.96
CA THR A 8 -3.15 15.21 -5.85
C THR A 8 -4.60 15.02 -6.31
N GLY A 9 -4.86 14.96 -7.61
CA GLY A 9 -6.21 14.79 -8.17
C GLY A 9 -6.69 13.34 -8.13
N PHE A 10 -8.00 13.15 -7.94
CA PHE A 10 -8.65 11.86 -8.09
C PHE A 10 -8.92 11.56 -9.57
N LYS A 11 -8.49 10.38 -10.03
CA LYS A 11 -8.89 9.88 -11.36
C LYS A 11 -10.28 9.25 -11.25
N CYS A 12 -11.25 9.82 -11.97
CA CYS A 12 -12.63 9.33 -12.01
C CYS A 12 -12.92 8.68 -13.37
N GLY A 13 -13.59 7.53 -13.36
CA GLY A 13 -14.15 6.88 -14.54
C GLY A 13 -15.60 6.51 -14.24
N ILE A 14 -16.50 6.76 -15.18
CA ILE A 14 -17.94 6.53 -15.02
C ILE A 14 -18.36 5.43 -16.00
N ASN A 15 -18.99 4.39 -15.48
CA ASN A 15 -19.72 3.41 -16.26
C ASN A 15 -21.23 3.68 -16.10
N TYR A 16 -21.95 3.76 -17.22
CA TYR A 16 -23.39 4.01 -17.22
C TYR A 16 -24.22 2.74 -17.04
N GLN A 17 -23.62 1.56 -17.23
CA GLN A 17 -24.31 0.30 -16.96
C GLN A 17 -24.43 0.09 -15.44
N PRO A 18 -25.64 -0.19 -14.92
CA PRO A 18 -25.82 -0.49 -13.52
C PRO A 18 -25.10 -1.81 -13.16
N PRO A 19 -24.60 -1.96 -11.92
CA PRO A 19 -24.01 -3.21 -11.46
C PRO A 19 -24.98 -4.38 -11.63
N THR A 20 -24.48 -5.50 -12.18
CA THR A 20 -25.26 -6.73 -12.29
C THR A 20 -25.11 -7.56 -11.02
N VAL A 21 -26.19 -8.19 -10.59
CA VAL A 21 -26.20 -9.12 -9.45
C VAL A 21 -26.33 -10.55 -9.96
N VAL A 22 -25.71 -11.50 -9.27
CA VAL A 22 -25.85 -12.93 -9.56
C VAL A 22 -27.23 -13.39 -9.06
N PRO A 23 -28.02 -14.15 -9.86
CA PRO A 23 -29.29 -14.71 -9.39
C PRO A 23 -29.09 -15.57 -8.13
N ALA A 24 -29.97 -15.41 -7.14
CA ALA A 24 -29.86 -16.05 -5.81
C ALA A 24 -28.58 -15.72 -5.02
N GLY A 25 -27.86 -14.65 -5.38
CA GLY A 25 -26.75 -14.13 -4.59
C GLY A 25 -27.18 -13.18 -3.47
N ASP A 26 -26.25 -12.87 -2.57
CA ASP A 26 -26.52 -12.12 -1.33
C ASP A 26 -26.61 -10.59 -1.51
N LEU A 27 -26.26 -10.08 -2.69
CA LEU A 27 -26.20 -8.63 -2.96
C LEU A 27 -27.51 -8.13 -3.56
N ALA A 28 -28.08 -7.10 -2.93
CA ALA A 28 -29.25 -6.40 -3.45
C ALA A 28 -28.93 -5.66 -4.77
N LYS A 29 -29.93 -5.59 -5.66
CA LYS A 29 -29.81 -4.81 -6.91
C LYS A 29 -29.72 -3.32 -6.59
N VAL A 30 -28.64 -2.67 -7.05
CA VAL A 30 -28.39 -1.24 -6.84
C VAL A 30 -28.36 -0.48 -8.16
N GLN A 31 -28.74 0.80 -8.13
CA GLN A 31 -28.71 1.68 -9.32
C GLN A 31 -27.30 2.19 -9.64
N ARG A 32 -26.46 2.38 -8.62
CA ARG A 32 -25.10 2.90 -8.74
C ARG A 32 -24.22 2.27 -7.67
N ALA A 33 -22.94 2.09 -7.99
CA ALA A 33 -21.90 1.66 -7.06
C ALA A 33 -20.62 2.43 -7.33
N VAL A 34 -19.73 2.48 -6.34
CA VAL A 34 -18.42 3.12 -6.44
C VAL A 34 -17.35 2.12 -6.04
N CYS A 35 -16.28 2.05 -6.82
CA CYS A 35 -15.07 1.31 -6.49
C CYS A 35 -13.89 2.29 -6.45
N MET A 36 -13.19 2.35 -5.32
CA MET A 36 -11.99 3.18 -5.16
C MET A 36 -10.75 2.29 -5.19
N ILE A 37 -9.88 2.54 -6.16
CA ILE A 37 -8.56 1.92 -6.22
C ILE A 37 -7.55 2.95 -5.73
N SER A 38 -6.93 2.69 -4.58
CA SER A 38 -5.96 3.59 -3.97
C SER A 38 -4.66 2.87 -3.62
N ASN A 39 -3.52 3.47 -3.97
CA ASN A 39 -2.21 2.98 -3.57
C ASN A 39 -1.81 3.66 -2.26
N ASN A 40 -2.03 2.98 -1.14
CA ASN A 40 -1.73 3.49 0.18
C ASN A 40 -0.60 2.69 0.84
N THR A 41 0.39 3.41 1.36
CA THR A 41 1.49 2.87 2.16
C THR A 41 1.04 2.06 3.39
N ALA A 42 -0.20 2.21 3.85
CA ALA A 42 -0.80 1.37 4.89
C ALA A 42 -0.75 -0.14 4.56
N VAL A 43 -0.64 -0.51 3.28
CA VAL A 43 -0.44 -1.92 2.86
C VAL A 43 0.80 -2.57 3.49
N ALA A 44 1.80 -1.79 3.90
CA ALA A 44 2.98 -2.30 4.61
C ALA A 44 2.64 -3.00 5.94
N GLU A 45 1.53 -2.65 6.58
CA GLU A 45 1.07 -3.33 7.81
C GLU A 45 0.62 -4.76 7.53
N VAL A 46 -0.03 -4.99 6.39
CA VAL A 46 -0.45 -6.34 5.96
C VAL A 46 0.78 -7.20 5.70
N PHE A 47 1.76 -6.69 4.96
CA PHE A 47 3.03 -7.39 4.72
C PHE A 47 3.76 -7.69 6.03
N SER A 48 3.72 -6.79 7.02
CA SER A 48 4.34 -7.06 8.32
C SER A 48 3.67 -8.20 9.10
N ARG A 49 2.36 -8.44 8.91
CA ARG A 49 1.66 -9.57 9.52
C ARG A 49 2.00 -10.89 8.82
N ILE A 50 2.20 -10.84 7.50
CA ILE A 50 2.64 -12.00 6.71
C ILE A 50 4.06 -12.39 7.09
N ASP A 51 4.98 -11.41 7.13
CA ASP A 51 6.37 -11.56 7.61
C ASP A 51 6.40 -12.31 8.96
N TYR A 52 5.60 -11.86 9.92
CA TYR A 52 5.57 -12.46 11.25
C TYR A 52 5.11 -13.92 11.25
N LYS A 53 4.06 -14.25 10.49
CA LYS A 53 3.60 -15.64 10.36
C LYS A 53 4.62 -16.52 9.64
N PHE A 54 5.25 -15.98 8.60
CA PHE A 54 6.33 -16.66 7.89
C PHE A 54 7.49 -16.98 8.84
N ASP A 55 7.97 -15.98 9.60
CA ASP A 55 9.07 -16.14 10.55
C ASP A 55 8.75 -17.22 11.60
N LEU A 56 7.51 -17.28 12.10
CA LEU A 56 7.08 -18.31 13.05
C LEU A 56 7.13 -19.73 12.46
N MET A 57 6.72 -19.90 11.20
CA MET A 57 6.73 -21.20 10.52
C MET A 57 8.15 -21.62 10.14
N TYR A 58 8.92 -20.70 9.56
CA TYR A 58 10.27 -20.94 9.07
C TYR A 58 11.25 -21.24 10.21
N ALA A 59 11.08 -20.60 11.38
CA ALA A 59 11.89 -20.88 12.58
C ALA A 59 11.81 -22.35 13.03
N LYS A 60 10.71 -23.05 12.72
CA LYS A 60 10.53 -24.48 13.01
C LYS A 60 10.75 -25.37 11.79
N ARG A 61 11.17 -24.79 10.65
CA ARG A 61 11.20 -25.44 9.33
C ARG A 61 9.88 -26.17 9.00
N ALA A 62 8.76 -25.61 9.46
CA ALA A 62 7.45 -26.19 9.22
C ALA A 62 7.11 -26.10 7.73
N PHE A 63 6.63 -27.20 7.16
CA PHE A 63 6.25 -27.33 5.74
C PHE A 63 7.38 -27.16 4.70
N VAL A 64 8.62 -26.81 5.09
CA VAL A 64 9.75 -26.58 4.16
C VAL A 64 10.04 -27.81 3.29
N HIS A 65 9.97 -29.02 3.87
CA HIS A 65 10.27 -30.26 3.15
C HIS A 65 9.37 -30.51 1.91
N TRP A 66 8.13 -30.01 1.90
CA TRP A 66 7.26 -30.13 0.73
C TRP A 66 7.78 -29.31 -0.43
N TYR A 67 8.22 -28.09 -0.18
CA TYR A 67 8.74 -27.21 -1.22
C TYR A 67 10.08 -27.70 -1.76
N VAL A 68 10.98 -28.12 -0.86
CA VAL A 68 12.28 -28.67 -1.27
C VAL A 68 12.11 -30.00 -2.01
N GLY A 69 11.12 -30.82 -1.62
CA GLY A 69 10.79 -32.08 -2.30
C GLY A 69 10.29 -31.89 -3.73
N GLU A 70 9.69 -30.73 -4.05
CA GLU A 70 9.25 -30.35 -5.40
C GLU A 70 10.33 -29.62 -6.21
N GLY A 71 11.56 -29.50 -5.68
CA GLY A 71 12.71 -28.93 -6.39
C GLY A 71 13.03 -27.47 -6.08
N MET A 72 12.43 -26.88 -5.04
CA MET A 72 12.77 -25.53 -4.56
C MET A 72 14.05 -25.55 -3.71
N GLU A 73 15.00 -24.64 -3.95
CA GLU A 73 16.17 -24.54 -3.09
C GLU A 73 15.80 -23.87 -1.76
N GLU A 74 16.28 -24.38 -0.63
CA GLU A 74 15.93 -23.83 0.68
C GLU A 74 16.38 -22.36 0.85
N GLY A 75 17.44 -21.95 0.14
CA GLY A 75 17.92 -20.57 0.11
C GLY A 75 16.90 -19.57 -0.45
N GLU A 76 15.98 -20.01 -1.32
CA GLU A 76 14.95 -19.15 -1.90
C GLU A 76 13.97 -18.61 -0.84
N PHE A 77 13.78 -19.34 0.28
CA PHE A 77 12.99 -18.85 1.41
C PHE A 77 13.61 -17.62 2.07
N SER A 78 14.94 -17.64 2.27
CA SER A 78 15.66 -16.49 2.82
C SER A 78 15.67 -15.30 1.87
N GLU A 79 15.86 -15.53 0.57
CA GLU A 79 15.87 -14.47 -0.43
C GLU A 79 14.51 -13.77 -0.52
N ALA A 80 13.43 -14.53 -0.65
CA ALA A 80 12.07 -13.98 -0.68
C ALA A 80 11.73 -13.18 0.60
N ARG A 81 12.25 -13.63 1.75
CA ARG A 81 12.07 -12.95 3.04
C ARG A 81 12.80 -11.62 3.10
N GLU A 82 14.00 -11.55 2.52
CA GLU A 82 14.79 -10.32 2.43
C GLU A 82 14.17 -9.31 1.49
N ASP A 83 13.64 -9.76 0.35
CA ASP A 83 12.90 -8.93 -0.60
C ASP A 83 11.67 -8.30 0.03
N LEU A 84 10.89 -9.08 0.78
CA LEU A 84 9.72 -8.56 1.51
C LEU A 84 10.13 -7.54 2.58
N ALA A 85 11.26 -7.77 3.26
CA ALA A 85 11.83 -6.80 4.19
C ALA A 85 12.28 -5.51 3.48
N ALA A 86 12.88 -5.62 2.29
CA ALA A 86 13.30 -4.48 1.46
C ALA A 86 12.09 -3.66 0.98
N LEU A 87 11.01 -4.33 0.55
CA LEU A 87 9.75 -3.70 0.18
C LEU A 87 9.19 -2.88 1.35
N ARG A 88 9.13 -3.47 2.55
CA ARG A 88 8.66 -2.78 3.76
C ARG A 88 9.51 -1.55 4.11
N ARG A 89 10.84 -1.66 4.00
CA ARG A 89 11.76 -0.52 4.23
C ARG A 89 11.50 0.60 3.23
N THR A 90 11.31 0.26 1.95
CA THR A 90 11.00 1.23 0.90
C THR A 90 9.67 1.93 1.14
N THR A 91 8.62 1.19 1.54
CA THR A 91 7.31 1.77 1.87
C THR A 91 7.37 2.68 3.09
N LYS A 92 8.11 2.31 4.15
CA LYS A 92 8.36 3.19 5.31
C LYS A 92 9.10 4.47 4.92
N ARG A 93 10.11 4.37 4.04
CA ARG A 93 10.83 5.54 3.51
C ARG A 93 9.90 6.48 2.75
N LEU A 94 8.95 5.94 1.97
CA LEU A 94 7.93 6.75 1.28
C LEU A 94 7.01 7.46 2.27
N GLN A 95 6.55 6.79 3.32
CA GLN A 95 5.75 7.42 4.38
C GLN A 95 6.47 8.61 5.03
N GLN A 96 7.75 8.45 5.38
CA GLN A 96 8.56 9.51 5.98
C GLN A 96 8.68 10.71 5.04
N LYS A 97 8.93 10.45 3.74
CA LYS A 97 9.00 11.50 2.71
C LYS A 97 7.69 12.25 2.56
N VAL A 98 6.55 11.55 2.56
CA VAL A 98 5.21 12.16 2.50
C VAL A 98 4.95 13.03 3.73
N LYS A 99 5.22 12.52 4.94
CA LYS A 99 5.05 13.28 6.19
C LYS A 99 5.90 14.55 6.21
N LYS A 100 7.20 14.43 5.90
CA LYS A 100 8.12 15.59 5.84
C LYS A 100 7.68 16.62 4.80
N LYS A 101 7.19 16.17 3.64
CA LYS A 101 6.72 17.06 2.58
C LYS A 101 5.41 17.76 2.95
N LYS A 102 4.47 17.05 3.58
CA LYS A 102 3.22 17.64 4.09
C LYS A 102 3.50 18.73 5.12
N LEU A 103 4.44 18.47 6.03
CA LEU A 103 4.90 19.45 7.01
C LEU A 103 5.49 20.70 6.33
N MET A 104 6.39 20.51 5.35
CA MET A 104 7.00 21.64 4.61
C MET A 104 5.97 22.47 3.83
N MET A 105 4.92 21.84 3.28
CA MET A 105 3.85 22.55 2.58
C MET A 105 3.03 23.43 3.55
N VAL A 106 2.66 22.89 4.72
CA VAL A 106 1.96 23.66 5.76
C VAL A 106 2.82 24.82 6.25
N TYR A 107 4.12 24.60 6.47
CA TYR A 107 5.02 25.70 6.84
C TYR A 107 5.10 26.80 5.78
N ALA A 108 5.13 26.44 4.49
CA ALA A 108 5.16 27.42 3.41
C ALA A 108 3.87 28.26 3.35
N GLU A 109 2.72 27.63 3.56
CA GLU A 109 1.40 28.30 3.61
C GLU A 109 1.30 29.25 4.81
N VAL A 110 1.68 28.78 6.01
CA VAL A 110 1.71 29.63 7.22
C VAL A 110 2.70 30.80 7.07
N LEU A 111 3.85 30.57 6.43
CA LEU A 111 4.83 31.63 6.18
C LEU A 111 4.28 32.66 5.18
N SER A 112 3.60 32.23 4.11
CA SER A 112 2.97 33.16 3.17
C SER A 112 1.86 33.98 3.82
N ASP A 113 1.05 33.35 4.69
CA ASP A 113 -0.02 34.06 5.41
C ASP A 113 0.54 35.08 6.39
N THR A 114 1.64 34.73 7.08
CA THR A 114 2.33 35.65 8.00
C THR A 114 2.91 36.85 7.24
N ILE A 115 3.56 36.61 6.09
CA ILE A 115 4.13 37.68 5.25
C ILE A 115 3.01 38.56 4.68
N ALA A 116 1.90 37.97 4.22
CA ALA A 116 0.75 38.71 3.70
C ALA A 116 0.05 39.57 4.76
N SER A 117 0.02 39.13 6.02
CA SER A 117 -0.54 39.90 7.13
C SER A 117 0.36 41.03 7.65
N SER A 118 1.61 41.09 7.21
CA SER A 118 2.60 42.10 7.62
C SER A 118 2.91 43.15 6.53
N SER A 119 2.10 43.18 5.46
CA SER A 119 2.13 44.12 4.35
C SER A 119 0.76 44.77 4.14
#